data_AF-A0A257B8R6-F1
#
_entry.id   AF-A0A257B8R6-F1
#
_cell.length_a   1.000
_cell.length_b   1.000
_cell.length_c   1.000
_cell.angle_alpha   90.00
_cell.angle_beta   90.00
_cell.angle_gamma   90.00
#
_symmetry.space_group_name_H-M   'P 1'
#
loop_
_entity.id
_entity.type
_entity.pdbx_description
1 polymer ?
#
loop_
_entity_poly.entity_id
_entity_poly.type
_entity_poly.pdbx_seq_one_letter_code
_entity_poly.pdbx_strand_id
1 'polypeptide(L)' 'MGLDIRIPIGAMFALIGLALAGYGWMTSGVPGFYDKSLGININLWWGLAMTLFGGALLAPALLKRA' A
#
# COMPACT_ATOMS: atom_id res chain seq x y z
N MET A 1 -14.16 18.03 18.59
CA MET A 1 -13.53 18.06 17.26
C MET A 1 -13.26 16.62 16.85
N GLY A 2 -14.17 15.99 16.08
CA GLY A 2 -13.99 14.60 15.66
C GLY A 2 -12.88 14.53 14.62
N LEU A 3 -11.80 13.81 14.93
CA LEU A 3 -10.71 13.57 14.00
C LEU A 3 -11.26 12.74 12.82
N ASP A 4 -11.10 13.21 11.59
CA ASP A 4 -11.54 12.46 10.41
C ASP A 4 -10.70 11.18 10.33
N ILE A 5 -11.31 10.05 10.67
CA ILE A 5 -10.66 8.75 10.79
C ILE A 5 -10.07 8.27 9.44
N ARG A 6 -10.54 8.82 8.32
CA ARG A 6 -9.99 8.53 6.99
C ARG A 6 -8.53 8.96 6.87
N ILE A 7 -8.12 10.02 7.58
CA ILE A 7 -6.75 10.54 7.52
C ILE A 7 -5.75 9.57 8.16
N PRO A 8 -5.86 9.19 9.44
CA PRO A 8 -4.90 8.26 10.05
C PRO A 8 -4.95 6.88 9.40
N ILE A 9 -6.14 6.33 9.12
CA ILE A 9 -6.25 5.00 8.50
C ILE A 9 -5.69 5.03 7.07
N GLY A 10 -6.10 6.00 6.26
CA GLY A 10 -5.63 6.13 4.89
C GLY A 10 -4.12 6.34 4.80
N ALA A 11 -3.56 7.16 5.70
CA ALA A 11 -2.10 7.36 5.79
C ALA A 11 -1.36 6.08 6.16
N MET A 12 -1.84 5.30 7.13
CA MET A 12 -1.20 4.03 7.49
C MET A 12 -1.23 3.03 6.34
N PHE A 13 -2.38 2.84 5.68
CA PHE A 13 -2.48 1.94 4.53
C PHE A 13 -1.62 2.39 3.35
N ALA A 14 -1.59 3.69 3.05
CA ALA A 14 -0.79 4.23 1.96
C ALA A 14 0.71 4.06 2.21
N LEU A 15 1.19 4.39 3.42
CA LEU A 15 2.61 4.31 3.79
C LEU A 15 3.10 2.85 3.85
N ILE A 16 2.36 1.97 4.52
CA ILE A 16 2.73 0.56 4.63
C ILE A 16 2.62 -0.11 3.26
N GLY A 17 1.58 0.19 2.49
CA GLY A 17 1.41 -0.30 1.13
C GLY A 17 2.56 0.12 0.21
N LEU A 18 2.98 1.39 0.28
CA LEU A 18 4.11 1.90 -0.51
C LEU A 18 5.42 1.22 -0.14
N ALA A 19 5.68 1.06 1.16
CA ALA A 19 6.86 0.35 1.64
C ALA A 19 6.87 -1.11 1.16
N LEU A 20 5.73 -1.81 1.25
CA LEU A 20 5.60 -3.20 0.82
C LEU A 20 5.70 -3.36 -0.71
N ALA A 21 5.10 -2.43 -1.47
CA ALA A 21 5.20 -2.39 -2.93
C ALA A 21 6.65 -2.13 -3.37
N GLY A 22 7.33 -1.18 -2.73
CA GLY A 22 8.76 -0.90 -2.98
C GLY A 22 9.64 -2.09 -2.64
N TYR A 23 9.38 -2.77 -1.52
CA TYR A 23 10.06 -4.00 -1.15
C TYR A 23 9.84 -5.12 -2.18
N GLY A 24 8.58 -5.34 -2.59
CA GLY A 24 8.22 -6.28 -3.65
C GLY A 24 8.92 -5.95 -4.96
N TRP A 25 8.97 -4.68 -5.34
CA TRP A 25 9.69 -4.24 -6.53
C TRP A 25 11.18 -4.62 -6.47
N MET A 26 11.87 -4.28 -5.38
CA MET A 26 13.29 -4.60 -5.18
C MET A 26 13.58 -6.10 -5.18
N THR A 27 12.62 -6.93 -4.77
CA THR A 27 12.79 -8.39 -4.64
C THR A 27 12.31 -9.19 -5.87
N SER A 28 11.68 -8.55 -6.86
CA SER A 28 11.12 -9.19 -8.07
C SER A 28 12.10 -10.03 -8.90
N GLY A 29 13.38 -9.66 -8.89
CA GLY A 29 14.43 -10.34 -9.66
C GLY A 29 15.27 -11.34 -8.88
N VAL A 30 14.97 -11.57 -7.60
CA VAL A 30 15.77 -12.46 -6.74
C VAL A 30 15.33 -13.91 -6.98
N PRO A 31 16.22 -14.81 -7.45
CA PRO A 31 15.88 -16.20 -7.71
C PRO A 31 15.40 -16.92 -6.45
N GLY A 32 14.32 -17.68 -6.57
CA GLY A 32 13.75 -18.49 -5.47
C GLY A 32 12.99 -17.71 -4.39
N PHE A 33 12.94 -16.37 -4.49
CA PHE A 33 12.36 -15.53 -3.44
C PHE A 33 10.83 -15.74 -3.27
N TYR A 34 10.14 -16.02 -4.37
CA TYR A 34 8.68 -16.19 -4.42
C TYR A 34 8.24 -17.63 -4.64
N ASP A 35 9.10 -18.63 -4.44
CA ASP A 35 8.75 -20.03 -4.65
C ASP A 35 7.64 -20.49 -3.71
N LYS A 36 7.66 -20.00 -2.45
CA LYS A 36 6.57 -20.19 -1.48
C LYS A 36 5.27 -19.51 -1.88
N SER A 37 5.34 -18.58 -2.84
CA SER A 37 4.24 -17.79 -3.38
C SER A 37 3.87 -18.23 -4.80
N LEU A 38 4.29 -19.43 -5.25
CA LEU A 38 4.04 -19.94 -6.60
C LEU A 38 4.62 -19.04 -7.71
N GLY A 39 5.74 -18.37 -7.42
CA GLY A 39 6.36 -17.39 -8.33
C GLY A 39 5.65 -16.03 -8.38
N ILE A 40 4.61 -15.83 -7.56
CA ILE A 40 3.85 -14.58 -7.53
C ILE A 40 4.50 -13.61 -6.54
N ASN A 41 4.77 -12.39 -7.00
CA ASN A 41 5.25 -11.32 -6.13
C ASN A 41 4.12 -10.77 -5.24
N ILE A 42 3.81 -11.52 -4.18
CA ILE A 42 2.71 -11.21 -3.27
C ILE A 42 2.90 -9.85 -2.56
N ASN A 43 4.15 -9.48 -2.30
CA ASN A 43 4.51 -8.21 -1.66
C ASN A 43 4.15 -7.02 -2.57
N LEU A 44 4.49 -7.10 -3.86
CA LEU A 44 4.16 -6.04 -4.81
C LEU A 44 2.66 -5.88 -4.98
N TRP A 45 1.93 -6.99 -5.21
CA TRP A 45 0.49 -6.94 -5.45
C TRP A 45 -0.31 -6.45 -4.24
N TRP A 46 -0.02 -6.97 -3.03
CA TRP A 46 -0.69 -6.50 -1.82
C TRP A 46 -0.24 -5.11 -1.40
N GLY A 47 1.03 -4.75 -1.63
CA GLY A 47 1.51 -3.40 -1.43
C GLY A 47 0.73 -2.39 -2.28
N LEU A 48 0.57 -2.67 -3.58
CA LEU A 48 -0.23 -1.85 -4.49
C LEU A 48 -1.70 -1.78 -4.05
N ALA A 49 -2.32 -2.90 -3.68
CA ALA A 49 -3.70 -2.93 -3.20
C ALA A 49 -3.89 -2.05 -1.94
N MET A 50 -2.97 -2.15 -0.98
CA MET A 50 -2.98 -1.33 0.24
C MET A 50 -2.77 0.16 -0.06
N THR A 51 -1.85 0.48 -0.98
CA THR A 51 -1.61 1.88 -1.40
C THR A 51 -2.84 2.46 -2.09
N LEU A 52 -3.47 1.73 -3.00
CA LEU A 52 -4.69 2.17 -3.68
C LEU A 52 -5.83 2.38 -2.68
N PHE A 53 -6.00 1.45 -1.73
CA PHE A 53 -7.02 1.57 -0.68
C PHE A 53 -6.77 2.79 0.23
N GLY A 54 -5.54 2.97 0.70
CA GLY A 54 -5.16 4.13 1.51
C GLY A 54 -5.33 5.45 0.75
N GLY A 55 -4.93 5.48 -0.53
CA GLY A 55 -5.13 6.62 -1.43
C GLY A 55 -6.61 6.94 -1.64
N ALA A 56 -7.47 5.93 -1.83
CA ALA A 56 -8.91 6.12 -1.97
C ALA A 56 -9.57 6.69 -0.70
N LEU A 57 -9.04 6.37 0.49
CA LEU A 57 -9.49 6.97 1.76
C LEU A 57 -8.99 8.42 1.91
N LEU A 58 -7.74 8.70 1.52
CA LEU A 58 -7.13 10.03 1.64
C LEU A 58 -7.65 11.02 0.60
N ALA A 59 -7.88 10.59 -0.64
CA ALA A 59 -8.27 11.46 -1.75
C ALA A 59 -9.47 12.36 -1.40
N PRO A 60 -10.64 11.86 -0.97
CA PRO A 60 -11.76 12.72 -0.61
C PRO A 60 -11.52 13.52 0.68
N ALA A 61 -10.67 13.03 1.59
CA ALA A 61 -10.35 13.71 2.84
C ALA A 61 -9.43 14.93 2.62
N LEU A 62 -8.52 14.84 1.64
CA LEU A 62 -7.61 15.91 1.26
C LEU A 62 -8.26 16.89 0.27
N LEU A 63 -9.04 16.40 -0.69
CA LEU A 63 -9.74 17.25 -1.68
C LEU A 63 -10.83 18.12 -1.04
N LYS A 64 -11.47 17.68 0.04
CA LYS A 64 -12.45 18.50 0.80
C LYS A 64 -11.81 19.46 1.80
N ARG A 65 -10.49 19.38 1.98
CA ARG A 65 -9.71 20.30 2.82
C ARG A 65 -9.11 21.47 2.04
N ALA A 66 -9.00 21.36 0.71
CA ALA A 66 -8.58 22.42 -0.21
C ALA A 66 -9.79 23.27 -0.65
#